data_AF-A0A965MCR6-F1
#
_entry.id   AF-A0A965MCR6-F1
#
_cell.length_a   1.000
_cell.length_b   1.000
_cell.length_c   1.000
_cell.angle_alpha   90.00
_cell.angle_beta   90.00
_cell.angle_gamma   90.00
#
_symmetry.space_group_name_H-M   'P 1'
#
loop_
_entity.id
_entity.type
_entity.pdbx_description
1 polymer ?
#
loop_
_entity_poly.entity_id
_entity_poly.type
_entity_poly.pdbx_seq_one_letter_code
_entity_poly.pdbx_strand_id
1 'polypeptide(L)' 'MLKKFVENRMLRIAISISMIITAGYEVIHEFDEIGAHHGILIYASMELLKAISESYEAAKIATE' A
#
# COMPACT_ATOMS: atom_id res chain seq x y z
N MET A 1 8.30 -3.94 21.09
CA MET A 1 6.96 -4.35 20.63
C MET A 1 6.47 -3.50 19.46
N LEU A 2 6.49 -2.16 19.57
CA LEU A 2 6.10 -1.25 18.50
C LEU A 2 6.79 -1.51 17.16
N LYS A 3 8.11 -1.74 17.16
CA LYS A 3 8.89 -2.07 15.95
C LYS A 3 8.29 -3.25 15.16
N LYS A 4 8.01 -4.37 15.84
CA LYS A 4 7.39 -5.56 15.23
C LYS A 4 5.96 -5.29 14.72
N PHE A 5 5.24 -4.38 15.36
CA PHE A 5 3.90 -3.99 14.95
C PHE A 5 3.93 -3.19 13.65
N VAL A 6 4.78 -2.15 13.56
CA VAL A 6 4.92 -1.33 12.34
C VAL A 6 5.60 -2.07 11.19
N GLU A 7 6.43 -3.08 11.50
CA GLU A 7 7.04 -3.97 10.50
C GLU A 7 6.10 -5.12 10.07
N ASN A 8 4.88 -5.19 10.61
CA ASN A 8 3.95 -6.24 10.24
C ASN A 8 3.50 -6.08 8.78
N ARG A 9 3.76 -7.10 7.96
CA ARG A 9 3.46 -7.08 6.52
C ARG A 9 1.98 -6.97 6.21
N MET A 10 1.13 -7.70 6.94
CA MET A 10 -0.33 -7.65 6.75
C MET A 10 -0.87 -6.27 7.11
N LEU A 11 -0.30 -5.64 8.14
CA LEU A 11 -0.61 -4.26 8.50
C LEU A 11 -0.20 -3.29 7.39
N ARG A 12 1.00 -3.43 6.82
CA ARG A 12 1.43 -2.60 5.66
C ARG A 12 0.46 -2.74 4.48
N ILE A 13 0.05 -3.96 4.13
CA ILE A 13 -0.93 -4.20 3.05
C ILE A 13 -2.27 -3.51 3.37
N ALA A 14 -2.78 -3.68 4.60
CA ALA A 14 -4.04 -3.07 5.02
C ALA A 14 -3.98 -1.54 4.93
N ILE A 15 -2.89 -0.92 5.41
CA ILE A 15 -2.68 0.53 5.33
C ILE A 15 -2.64 0.99 3.87
N SER A 16 -1.87 0.33 3.01
CA SER A 16 -1.79 0.69 1.59
C SER A 16 -3.17 0.63 0.91
N ILE A 17 -3.97 -0.40 1.19
CA ILE A 17 -5.34 -0.51 0.67
C ILE A 17 -6.21 0.65 1.19
N SER A 18 -6.15 0.97 2.49
CA SER A 18 -6.91 2.09 3.05
C SER A 18 -6.53 3.42 2.40
N MET A 19 -5.24 3.65 2.12
CA MET A 19 -4.76 4.84 1.41
C MET A 19 -5.25 4.89 -0.03
N ILE A 20 -5.22 3.77 -0.76
CA ILE A 20 -5.74 3.70 -2.14
C ILE A 20 -7.23 4.04 -2.18
N ILE A 21 -8.03 3.50 -1.25
CA ILE A 21 -9.48 3.76 -1.22
C ILE A 21 -9.76 5.23 -0.91
N THR A 22 -9.12 5.78 0.11
CA THR A 22 -9.38 7.16 0.56
C THR A 22 -8.83 8.21 -0.40
N ALA A 23 -7.56 8.09 -0.80
CA ALA A 23 -6.98 8.99 -1.79
C ALA A 23 -7.59 8.80 -3.17
N GLY A 24 -7.96 7.57 -3.54
CA GLY A 24 -8.68 7.29 -4.79
C GLY A 24 -10.07 7.93 -4.82
N TYR A 25 -10.79 7.91 -3.70
CA TYR A 25 -12.06 8.64 -3.57
C TYR A 25 -11.85 10.14 -3.81
N GLU A 26 -10.85 10.76 -3.18
CA GLU A 26 -10.52 12.18 -3.37
C GLU A 26 -10.11 12.49 -4.81
N VAL A 27 -9.21 11.69 -5.41
CA VAL A 27 -8.78 11.82 -6.82
C VAL A 27 -9.98 11.77 -7.77
N ILE A 28 -10.98 10.92 -7.52
CA ILE A 28 -12.17 10.83 -8.38
C ILE A 28 -13.04 12.10 -8.28
N HIS A 29 -13.09 12.74 -7.12
CA HIS A 29 -13.89 13.95 -6.90
C HIS A 29 -13.20 15.23 -7.38
N GLU A 30 -11.86 15.28 -7.33
CA GLU A 30 -11.04 16.44 -7.70
C GLU A 30 -9.99 16.07 -8.75
N PHE A 31 -10.38 15.29 -9.78
CA PHE A 31 -9.43 14.69 -10.72
C PHE A 31 -8.57 15.70 -11.48
N ASP A 32 -9.17 16.82 -11.88
CA ASP A 32 -8.53 17.85 -12.70
C ASP A 32 -7.59 18.78 -11.90
N GLU A 33 -7.65 18.72 -10.57
CA GLU A 33 -6.79 19.51 -9.67
C GLU A 33 -5.73 18.61 -9.06
N ILE A 34 -4.49 18.69 -9.58
CA ILE A 34 -3.38 17.90 -9.05
C ILE A 34 -3.11 18.28 -7.59
N GLY A 35 -3.34 17.34 -6.68
CA GLY A 35 -3.18 17.50 -5.25
C GLY A 35 -2.38 16.39 -4.58
N ALA A 36 -2.32 16.43 -3.24
CA ALA A 36 -1.62 15.42 -2.45
C ALA A 36 -2.21 14.00 -2.65
N HIS A 37 -3.51 13.90 -2.90
CA HIS A 37 -4.21 12.63 -3.09
C HIS A 37 -3.71 11.86 -4.31
N HIS A 38 -3.33 12.51 -5.43
CA HIS A 38 -2.71 11.80 -6.57
C HIS A 38 -1.36 11.18 -6.18
N GLY A 39 -0.53 11.94 -5.45
CA GLY A 39 0.77 11.47 -4.96
C GLY A 39 0.62 10.29 -3.99
N ILE A 40 -0.31 10.40 -3.05
CA ILE A 40 -0.64 9.33 -2.09
C ILE A 40 -1.15 8.09 -2.83
N LEU A 41 -2.04 8.25 -3.82
CA LEU A 41 -2.58 7.14 -4.58
C LEU A 41 -1.48 6.37 -5.33
N ILE A 42 -0.55 7.08 -5.99
CA ILE A 42 0.60 6.48 -6.67
C ILE A 42 1.51 5.76 -5.65
N TYR A 43 1.87 6.43 -4.56
CA TYR A 43 2.72 5.86 -3.52
C TYR A 43 2.12 4.59 -2.91
N ALA A 44 0.85 4.65 -2.52
CA ALA A 44 0.12 3.53 -1.93
C ALA A 44 0.05 2.32 -2.86
N SER A 45 -0.16 2.57 -4.15
CA SER A 45 -0.18 1.53 -5.19
C SER A 45 1.17 0.82 -5.30
N MET A 46 2.28 1.58 -5.29
CA MET A 46 3.63 1.01 -5.34
C MET A 46 3.98 0.22 -4.08
N GLU A 47 3.63 0.74 -2.89
CA GLU A 47 3.86 0.02 -1.63
C GLU A 47 3.04 -1.27 -1.54
N LEU A 48 1.80 -1.26 -2.05
CA LEU A 48 0.97 -2.47 -2.12
C LEU A 48 1.61 -3.52 -3.03
N LEU A 49 2.03 -3.15 -4.24
CA LEU A 49 2.71 -4.06 -5.17
C LEU A 49 3.98 -4.64 -4.56
N LYS A 50 4.78 -3.82 -3.89
CA LYS A 50 5.99 -4.26 -3.19
C LYS A 50 5.67 -5.27 -2.08
N ALA A 51 4.68 -4.99 -1.24
CA ALA A 51 4.29 -5.90 -0.16
C ALA A 51 3.73 -7.23 -0.68
N ILE A 52 3.02 -7.22 -1.81
CA ILE A 52 2.56 -8.44 -2.50
C ILE A 52 3.76 -9.22 -3.05
N SER A 53 4.70 -8.58 -3.74
CA SER A 53 5.90 -9.23 -4.28
C SER A 53 6.74 -9.88 -3.18
N GLU A 54 6.99 -9.16 -2.08
CA GLU A 54 7.68 -9.68 -0.89
C GLU A 54 6.97 -10.92 -0.30
N SER A 55 5.65 -11.03 -0.48
CA SER A 55 4.86 -12.17 -0.03
C SER A 55 5.03 -13.40 -0.93
N TYR A 56 5.09 -13.21 -2.24
CA TYR A 56 5.39 -14.30 -3.16
C TYR A 56 6.82 -14.83 -3.00
N GLU A 57 7.81 -13.95 -2.86
CA GLU A 57 9.20 -14.36 -2.63
C GLU A 57 9.37 -15.14 -1.32
N ALA A 58 8.74 -14.68 -0.24
CA ALA A 58 8.76 -15.37 1.04
C ALA A 58 8.06 -16.74 0.97
N ALA A 59 6.95 -16.84 0.24
CA ALA A 59 6.24 -18.10 0.06
C ALA A 59 7.10 -19.11 -0.72
N LYS A 60 7.77 -18.67 -1.79
CA LYS A 60 8.66 -19.52 -2.59
C LYS A 60 9.75 -20.15 -1.72
N ILE A 61 10.46 -19.35 -0.93
CA ILE A 61 11.53 -19.82 -0.03
C ILE A 61 11.01 -20.82 1.02
N ALA A 62 9.79 -20.62 1.54
CA ALA A 62 9.23 -21.49 2.57
C ALA A 62 8.74 -22.85 2.03
N THR A 63 8.56 -22.98 0.72
CA THR A 63 8.07 -24.19 0.04
C THR A 63 9.16 -24.96 -0.71
N GLU A 64 10.38 -24.43 -0.78
CA GLU A 64 11.58 -25.08 -1.32
C GLU A 64 12.34 -25.84 -0.22
#